data_AF-A0A553FZA1-F1
#
_entry.id   AF-A0A553FZA1-F1
#
_cell.length_a   1.000
_cell.length_b   1.000
_cell.length_c   1.000
_cell.angle_alpha   90.00
_cell.angle_beta   90.00
_cell.angle_gamma   90.00
#
_symmetry.space_group_name_H-M   'P 1'
#
loop_
_entity.id
_entity.type
_entity.pdbx_description
1 polymer ?
#
loop_
_entity_poly.entity_id
_entity_poly.type
_entity_poly.pdbx_seq_one_letter_code
_entity_poly.pdbx_strand_id
1 'polypeptide(L)'
;MLYNMHISYIMKLLVPLLTVFFAVPFLTSCGDDSENADFECADTRIKFNTAVVECNNLVISNESGGEAPYTYSIDTRNFQSEAVFEDLPAKSYTVSVKDMNSCSGILSVTIINSLAINAVVDASNITVSASGGKEPYTYAIDEKGFQIEATFTNLPAGTYKMSVKDDLGCVTTTDAIIG
;
A
#
# COMPACT_ATOMS: atom_id res chain seq x y z
N MET A 1 -74.46 45.47 -7.49
CA MET A 1 -75.40 45.50 -6.34
C MET A 1 -75.38 44.13 -5.69
N LEU A 2 -75.02 44.09 -4.39
CA LEU A 2 -75.19 43.01 -3.39
C LEU A 2 -74.54 41.63 -3.68
N TYR A 3 -73.53 41.13 -2.96
CA TYR A 3 -73.34 40.69 -1.56
C TYR A 3 -73.54 39.16 -1.35
N ASN A 4 -72.47 38.49 -0.85
CA ASN A 4 -72.35 37.19 -0.14
C ASN A 4 -72.66 35.86 -0.87
N MET A 5 -72.01 34.69 -0.63
CA MET A 5 -71.28 34.16 0.55
C MET A 5 -70.43 32.89 0.18
N HIS A 6 -69.22 32.74 0.78
CA HIS A 6 -68.46 31.51 1.17
C HIS A 6 -68.20 30.36 0.13
N ILE A 7 -67.04 29.69 -0.02
CA ILE A 7 -65.98 29.19 0.89
C ILE A 7 -64.72 28.81 0.05
N SER A 8 -63.55 28.83 0.71
CA SER A 8 -62.31 28.06 0.45
C SER A 8 -61.18 28.59 -0.46
N TYR A 9 -60.01 28.64 0.19
CA TYR A 9 -58.69 28.11 -0.19
C TYR A 9 -57.52 29.09 -0.47
N ILE A 10 -56.52 28.96 0.43
CA ILE A 10 -55.05 29.07 0.31
C ILE A 10 -54.43 30.43 -0.05
N MET A 11 -53.55 30.92 0.84
CA MET A 11 -52.09 31.04 0.62
C MET A 11 -51.48 32.29 1.26
N LYS A 12 -50.25 32.09 1.78
CA LYS A 12 -49.25 33.05 2.28
C LYS A 12 -49.40 33.53 3.73
N LEU A 13 -48.40 33.19 4.54
CA LEU A 13 -47.53 34.10 5.32
C LEU A 13 -46.38 33.23 5.89
N LEU A 14 -45.13 33.32 5.37
CA LEU A 14 -43.98 34.10 5.89
C LEU A 14 -43.58 33.86 7.37
N VAL A 15 -42.51 33.04 7.57
CA VAL A 15 -41.29 33.08 8.46
C VAL A 15 -41.32 33.76 9.86
N PRO A 16 -40.36 33.53 10.81
CA PRO A 16 -39.26 32.55 10.93
C PRO A 16 -39.03 31.95 12.36
N LEU A 17 -37.96 31.13 12.48
CA LEU A 17 -37.08 30.96 13.66
C LEU A 17 -37.48 29.91 14.73
N LEU A 18 -36.98 28.68 14.58
CA LEU A 18 -36.20 27.96 15.61
C LEU A 18 -35.66 26.66 15.01
N THR A 19 -34.36 26.57 14.70
CA THR A 19 -33.73 25.28 14.41
C THR A 19 -33.62 24.51 15.72
N VAL A 20 -34.51 23.54 15.89
CA VAL A 20 -34.42 22.54 16.96
C VAL A 20 -33.28 21.59 16.60
N PHE A 21 -32.23 21.59 17.42
CA PHE A 21 -31.26 20.51 17.49
C PHE A 21 -32.02 19.24 17.92
N PHE A 22 -32.35 18.38 16.98
CA PHE A 22 -32.60 16.97 17.30
C PHE A 22 -31.27 16.25 17.15
N ALA A 23 -30.62 15.99 18.30
CA ALA A 23 -29.66 14.92 18.40
C ALA A 23 -30.40 13.63 17.99
N VAL A 24 -30.05 13.10 16.81
CA VAL A 24 -30.52 11.79 16.40
C VAL A 24 -29.75 10.79 17.25
N PRO A 25 -30.42 9.90 18.00
CA PRO A 25 -29.71 8.87 18.76
C PRO A 25 -28.91 8.01 17.77
N PHE A 26 -27.62 7.84 18.07
CA PHE A 26 -26.71 6.97 17.32
C PHE A 26 -27.35 5.58 17.17
N LEU A 27 -27.77 5.25 15.96
CA LEU A 27 -28.15 3.90 15.58
C LEU A 27 -26.87 3.11 15.31
N THR A 28 -26.52 2.27 16.27
CA THR A 28 -25.54 1.20 16.12
C THR A 28 -26.15 0.03 15.34
N SER A 29 -25.33 -0.54 14.45
CA SER A 29 -25.52 -1.71 13.59
C SER A 29 -26.11 -1.44 12.20
N CYS A 30 -25.31 -1.73 11.18
CA CYS A 30 -25.81 -2.11 9.86
C CYS A 30 -25.29 -3.51 9.51
N GLY A 31 -26.22 -4.30 8.97
CA GLY A 31 -26.03 -5.65 8.47
C GLY A 31 -25.32 -5.68 7.12
N ASP A 32 -24.97 -6.90 6.75
CA ASP A 32 -24.19 -7.30 5.59
C ASP A 32 -25.18 -7.49 4.41
N ASP A 33 -25.09 -6.70 3.33
CA ASP A 33 -25.76 -6.99 2.05
C ASP A 33 -24.86 -6.55 0.87
N SER A 34 -24.64 -7.48 -0.04
CA SER A 34 -23.86 -7.34 -1.28
C SER A 34 -24.60 -6.55 -2.37
N GLU A 35 -23.80 -5.90 -3.23
CA GLU A 35 -24.12 -5.32 -4.55
C GLU A 35 -24.60 -3.85 -4.60
N ASN A 36 -23.66 -3.01 -5.07
CA ASN A 36 -23.87 -1.77 -5.84
C ASN A 36 -24.11 -0.43 -5.08
N ALA A 37 -22.99 0.30 -4.90
CA ALA A 37 -22.80 1.75 -4.75
C ALA A 37 -23.95 2.63 -4.20
N ASP A 38 -23.81 3.04 -2.94
CA ASP A 38 -24.25 4.37 -2.50
C ASP A 38 -23.28 4.96 -1.46
N PHE A 39 -23.08 6.27 -1.53
CA PHE A 39 -22.11 7.05 -0.76
C PHE A 39 -22.71 7.43 0.61
N GLU A 40 -21.95 7.19 1.68
CA GLU A 40 -22.17 7.62 3.09
C GLU A 40 -23.25 6.91 3.95
N CYS A 41 -22.87 5.77 4.54
CA CYS A 41 -22.84 5.57 6.00
C CYS A 41 -21.97 4.35 6.39
N ALA A 42 -20.90 4.58 7.16
CA ALA A 42 -20.20 3.61 8.03
C ALA A 42 -19.85 2.21 7.46
N ASP A 43 -18.84 2.14 6.59
CA ASP A 43 -17.96 0.97 6.61
C ASP A 43 -16.88 1.22 7.67
N THR A 44 -17.12 0.76 8.89
CA THR A 44 -16.15 0.80 10.00
C THR A 44 -15.02 -0.21 9.82
N ARG A 45 -15.09 -1.09 8.80
CA ARG A 45 -14.02 -2.03 8.53
C ARG A 45 -12.87 -1.25 7.91
N ILE A 46 -11.70 -1.34 8.54
CA ILE A 46 -10.47 -0.80 7.99
C ILE A 46 -10.19 -1.55 6.68
N LYS A 47 -10.28 -0.84 5.57
CA LYS A 47 -9.87 -1.28 4.25
C LYS A 47 -8.44 -0.85 4.03
N PHE A 48 -7.57 -1.83 3.85
CA PHE A 48 -6.21 -1.58 3.41
C PHE A 48 -6.25 -1.22 1.94
N ASN A 49 -5.75 -0.04 1.61
CA ASN A 49 -5.59 0.31 0.22
C ASN A 49 -4.19 -0.10 -0.29
N THR A 50 -3.14 -0.16 0.57
CA THR A 50 -1.80 -0.58 0.12
C THR A 50 -0.89 -1.08 1.26
N ALA A 51 -0.23 -2.23 1.05
CA ALA A 51 0.97 -2.62 1.78
C ALA A 51 2.10 -2.79 0.76
N VAL A 52 3.16 -2.01 0.91
CA VAL A 52 4.29 -1.97 -0.04
C VAL A 52 5.46 -2.71 0.59
N VAL A 53 6.07 -3.60 -0.21
CA VAL A 53 7.33 -4.26 0.16
C VAL A 53 8.46 -3.60 -0.59
N GLU A 54 9.42 -3.03 0.14
CA GLU A 54 10.61 -2.40 -0.42
C GLU A 54 11.84 -3.01 0.25
N CYS A 55 12.53 -3.92 -0.44
CA CYS A 55 13.83 -4.46 0.00
C CYS A 55 13.86 -5.00 1.44
N ASN A 56 12.91 -5.90 1.75
CA ASN A 56 12.63 -6.47 3.08
C ASN A 56 11.91 -5.54 4.06
N ASN A 57 11.64 -4.29 3.69
CA ASN A 57 10.84 -3.40 4.51
C ASN A 57 9.38 -3.49 4.10
N LEU A 58 8.50 -3.39 5.08
CA LEU A 58 7.07 -3.34 4.90
C LEU A 58 6.55 -1.98 5.35
N VAL A 59 5.97 -1.24 4.41
CA VAL A 59 5.31 0.03 4.67
C VAL A 59 3.81 -0.15 4.45
N ILE A 60 3.04 0.14 5.50
CA ILE A 60 1.57 0.15 5.46
C ILE A 60 1.13 1.59 5.24
N SER A 61 0.22 1.80 4.30
CA SER A 61 -0.28 3.15 4.01
C SER A 61 -1.66 3.12 3.37
N ASN A 62 -2.25 4.31 3.22
CA ASN A 62 -3.52 4.53 2.54
C ASN A 62 -4.68 3.77 3.23
N GLU A 63 -4.76 3.80 4.55
CA GLU A 63 -5.87 3.24 5.30
C GLU A 63 -7.16 4.00 4.95
N SER A 64 -8.24 3.26 4.68
CA SER A 64 -9.57 3.83 4.46
C SER A 64 -10.60 3.15 5.37
N GLY A 65 -11.58 3.91 5.86
CA GLY A 65 -12.48 3.45 6.92
C GLY A 65 -11.83 3.51 8.31
N GLY A 66 -12.57 3.14 9.36
CA GLY A 66 -12.13 3.23 10.76
C GLY A 66 -11.98 4.68 11.29
N GLU A 67 -11.59 4.82 12.56
CA GLU A 67 -11.35 6.10 13.21
C GLU A 67 -9.93 6.20 13.81
N ALA A 68 -9.13 7.13 13.29
CA ALA A 68 -7.78 7.40 13.77
C ALA A 68 -7.74 7.74 15.28
N PRO A 69 -6.61 7.50 15.98
CA PRO A 69 -5.35 6.96 15.47
C PRO A 69 -5.39 5.45 15.19
N TYR A 70 -4.55 5.03 14.25
CA TYR A 70 -4.33 3.62 13.93
C TYR A 70 -3.11 3.04 14.65
N THR A 71 -3.14 1.73 14.82
CA THR A 71 -2.02 0.91 15.31
C THR A 71 -1.82 -0.27 14.39
N TYR A 72 -0.57 -0.72 14.27
CA TYR A 72 -0.10 -1.64 13.24
C TYR A 72 0.58 -2.85 13.87
N SER A 73 0.35 -4.03 13.32
CA SER A 73 0.99 -5.27 13.74
C SER A 73 1.26 -6.16 12.52
N ILE A 74 2.35 -6.92 12.54
CA ILE A 74 2.68 -7.93 11.50
C ILE A 74 2.49 -9.38 11.99
N ASP A 75 2.07 -9.53 13.24
CA ASP A 75 1.86 -10.83 13.90
C ASP A 75 0.51 -10.92 14.63
N THR A 76 -0.35 -9.91 14.46
CA THR A 76 -1.67 -9.75 15.11
C THR A 76 -1.65 -9.64 16.63
N ARG A 77 -0.48 -9.46 17.25
CA ARG A 77 -0.31 -9.48 18.71
C ARG A 77 0.39 -8.22 19.21
N ASN A 78 1.51 -7.87 18.60
CA ASN A 78 2.32 -6.73 18.99
C ASN A 78 1.97 -5.55 18.10
N PHE A 79 1.34 -4.53 18.68
CA PHE A 79 0.89 -3.33 17.98
C PHE A 79 1.80 -2.14 18.27
N GLN A 80 2.12 -1.36 17.25
CA GLN A 80 2.91 -0.12 17.32
C GLN A 80 2.19 1.02 16.60
N SER A 81 2.60 2.27 16.85
CA SER A 81 2.06 3.46 16.16
C SER A 81 2.63 3.66 14.77
N GLU A 82 3.83 3.15 14.52
CA GLU A 82 4.55 3.31 13.26
C GLU A 82 4.07 2.28 12.23
N ALA A 83 3.75 2.75 11.03
CA ALA A 83 3.28 1.91 9.94
C ALA A 83 4.42 1.22 9.16
N VAL A 84 5.65 1.25 9.70
CA VAL A 84 6.87 0.76 9.05
C VAL A 84 7.48 -0.37 9.86
N PHE A 85 7.82 -1.46 9.17
CA PHE A 85 8.53 -2.61 9.72
C PHE A 85 9.76 -2.87 8.85
N GLU A 86 10.95 -2.76 9.44
CA GLU A 86 12.22 -2.83 8.73
C GLU A 86 12.88 -4.21 8.88
N ASP A 87 13.75 -4.55 7.93
CA ASP A 87 14.62 -5.74 7.98
C ASP A 87 13.88 -7.06 8.23
N LEU A 88 12.69 -7.21 7.65
CA LEU A 88 11.87 -8.40 7.86
C LEU A 88 12.46 -9.63 7.17
N PRO A 89 12.64 -10.75 7.88
CA PRO A 89 13.00 -12.02 7.25
C PRO A 89 11.97 -12.45 6.21
N ALA A 90 12.42 -13.16 5.17
CA ALA A 90 11.57 -13.68 4.12
C ALA A 90 10.58 -14.72 4.67
N LYS A 91 9.29 -14.35 4.68
CA LYS A 91 8.14 -15.18 5.01
C LYS A 91 6.84 -14.41 4.73
N SER A 92 5.71 -15.09 4.88
CA SER A 92 4.41 -14.42 4.93
C SER A 92 4.14 -13.85 6.33
N TYR A 93 3.68 -12.61 6.37
CA TYR A 93 3.24 -11.88 7.55
C TYR A 93 1.73 -11.64 7.48
N THR A 94 1.09 -11.69 8.63
CA THR A 94 -0.31 -11.33 8.79
C THR A 94 -0.37 -9.93 9.38
N VAL A 95 -0.52 -8.96 8.50
CA VAL A 95 -0.62 -7.54 8.86
C VAL A 95 -2.00 -7.28 9.43
N SER A 96 -2.06 -6.65 10.60
CA SER A 96 -3.30 -6.15 11.20
C SER A 96 -3.16 -4.67 11.47
N VAL A 97 -4.19 -3.93 11.08
CA VAL A 97 -4.35 -2.52 11.44
C VAL A 97 -5.58 -2.42 12.30
N LYS A 98 -5.47 -1.65 13.37
CA LYS A 98 -6.52 -1.46 14.37
C LYS A 98 -6.70 0.02 14.65
N ASP A 99 -7.94 0.47 14.71
CA ASP A 99 -8.31 1.85 15.00
C ASP A 99 -8.59 2.09 16.49
N MET A 100 -8.93 3.32 16.88
CA MET A 100 -9.24 3.67 18.28
C MET A 100 -10.47 2.92 18.81
N ASN A 101 -11.44 2.61 17.95
CA ASN A 101 -12.67 1.90 18.29
C ASN A 101 -12.50 0.37 18.28
N SER A 102 -11.27 -0.12 18.09
CA SER A 102 -10.93 -1.54 18.00
C SER A 102 -11.50 -2.28 16.79
N CYS A 103 -11.95 -1.56 15.76
CA CYS A 103 -12.15 -2.15 14.45
C CYS A 103 -10.79 -2.57 13.88
N SER A 104 -10.74 -3.73 13.23
CA SER A 104 -9.49 -4.26 12.69
C SER A 104 -9.66 -4.73 11.25
N GLY A 105 -8.67 -4.42 10.43
CA GLY A 105 -8.46 -5.10 9.16
C GLY A 105 -7.32 -6.11 9.30
N ILE A 106 -7.31 -7.13 8.43
CA ILE A 106 -6.15 -8.01 8.22
C ILE A 106 -5.79 -8.09 6.73
N LEU A 107 -4.48 -8.15 6.43
CA LEU A 107 -3.92 -8.41 5.10
C LEU A 107 -2.75 -9.41 5.22
N SER A 108 -2.62 -10.30 4.25
CA SER A 108 -1.44 -11.17 4.13
C SER A 108 -0.42 -10.55 3.18
N VAL A 109 0.80 -10.34 3.66
CA VAL A 109 1.92 -9.80 2.87
C VAL A 109 3.06 -10.81 2.88
N THR A 110 3.73 -11.02 1.75
CA THR A 110 4.90 -11.91 1.68
C THR A 110 6.16 -11.11 1.42
N ILE A 111 7.13 -11.26 2.31
CA ILE A 111 8.49 -10.78 2.11
C ILE A 111 9.28 -11.92 1.46
N ILE A 112 9.90 -11.62 0.32
CA ILE A 112 10.75 -12.55 -0.44
C ILE A 112 12.20 -12.47 0.03
N ASN A 113 13.01 -13.46 -0.31
CA ASN A 113 14.45 -13.43 0.00
C ASN A 113 15.08 -12.17 -0.58
N SER A 114 16.08 -11.64 0.10
CA SER A 114 16.81 -10.46 -0.39
C SER A 114 17.46 -10.75 -1.74
N LEU A 115 17.52 -9.72 -2.58
CA LEU A 115 18.19 -9.79 -3.87
C LEU A 115 19.67 -10.13 -3.67
N ALA A 116 20.14 -11.14 -4.38
CA ALA A 116 21.52 -11.56 -4.41
C ALA A 116 22.03 -11.55 -5.85
N ILE A 117 23.31 -11.21 -6.02
CA ILE A 117 23.99 -11.08 -7.30
C ILE A 117 25.18 -12.03 -7.35
N ASN A 118 25.42 -12.60 -8.52
CA ASN A 118 26.64 -13.34 -8.84
C ASN A 118 27.16 -12.88 -10.20
N ALA A 119 28.48 -12.77 -10.36
CA ALA A 119 29.12 -12.39 -11.62
C ALA A 119 30.17 -13.43 -12.00
N VAL A 120 30.11 -13.92 -13.23
CA VAL A 120 31.06 -14.89 -13.79
C VAL A 120 31.85 -14.21 -14.90
N VAL A 121 33.17 -14.26 -14.79
CA VAL A 121 34.10 -13.72 -15.79
C VAL A 121 34.57 -14.85 -16.70
N ASP A 122 34.46 -14.64 -18.02
CA ASP A 122 34.99 -15.53 -19.04
C ASP A 122 35.71 -14.70 -20.12
N ALA A 123 37.04 -14.78 -20.13
CA ALA A 123 37.90 -13.93 -20.96
C ALA A 123 37.55 -12.43 -20.82
N SER A 124 37.07 -11.81 -21.91
CA SER A 124 36.66 -10.40 -21.96
C SER A 124 35.17 -10.18 -21.70
N ASN A 125 34.46 -11.16 -21.14
CA ASN A 125 33.02 -11.12 -20.94
C ASN A 125 32.67 -11.33 -19.46
N ILE A 126 31.61 -10.66 -19.01
CA ILE A 126 31.03 -10.82 -17.67
C ILE A 126 29.57 -11.19 -17.83
N THR A 127 29.16 -12.32 -17.25
CA THR A 127 27.76 -12.72 -17.16
C THR A 127 27.29 -12.61 -15.72
N VAL A 128 26.23 -11.84 -15.50
CA VAL A 128 25.62 -11.63 -14.20
C VAL A 128 24.41 -12.56 -14.05
N SER A 129 24.19 -13.08 -12.84
CA SER A 129 22.95 -13.76 -12.47
C SER A 129 22.42 -13.18 -11.16
N ALA A 130 21.10 -13.24 -11.00
CA ALA A 130 20.42 -12.85 -9.77
C ALA A 130 19.57 -13.99 -9.20
N SER A 131 19.37 -13.91 -7.89
CA SER A 131 18.48 -14.81 -7.13
C SER A 131 17.87 -14.05 -5.96
N GLY A 132 16.75 -14.55 -5.41
CA GLY A 132 15.95 -13.75 -4.47
C GLY A 132 15.35 -12.52 -5.16
N GLY A 133 14.85 -11.55 -4.40
CA GLY A 133 14.15 -10.38 -4.93
C GLY A 133 12.91 -10.75 -5.75
N LYS A 134 12.34 -9.75 -6.43
CA LYS A 134 11.16 -9.89 -7.29
C LYS A 134 11.52 -9.78 -8.76
N GLU A 135 11.26 -10.82 -9.53
CA GLU A 135 11.39 -10.75 -10.99
C GLU A 135 10.38 -9.77 -11.63
N PRO A 136 10.71 -9.15 -12.79
CA PRO A 136 11.94 -9.32 -13.58
C PRO A 136 13.18 -8.58 -13.01
N TYR A 137 14.37 -9.04 -13.40
CA TYR A 137 15.64 -8.37 -13.07
C TYR A 137 16.17 -7.53 -14.23
N THR A 138 16.91 -6.48 -13.88
CA THR A 138 17.70 -5.67 -14.82
C THR A 138 19.13 -5.50 -14.30
N TYR A 139 20.09 -5.37 -15.20
CA TYR A 139 21.52 -5.41 -14.89
C TYR A 139 22.20 -4.13 -15.37
N ALA A 140 23.25 -3.70 -14.68
CA ALA A 140 24.07 -2.56 -15.07
C ALA A 140 25.56 -2.85 -14.84
N ILE A 141 26.41 -2.13 -15.56
CA ILE A 141 27.86 -2.13 -15.39
C ILE A 141 28.34 -0.71 -15.15
N ASP A 142 29.15 -0.49 -14.11
CA ASP A 142 29.70 0.82 -13.73
C ASP A 142 28.64 1.93 -13.72
N GLU A 143 27.45 1.63 -13.20
CA GLU A 143 26.30 2.54 -13.11
C GLU A 143 25.75 3.03 -14.47
N LYS A 144 26.16 2.40 -15.58
CA LYS A 144 25.74 2.74 -16.95
C LYS A 144 24.36 2.18 -17.29
N GLY A 145 23.33 2.64 -16.60
CA GLY A 145 21.92 2.31 -16.91
C GLY A 145 21.58 0.83 -16.74
N PHE A 146 20.30 0.55 -16.50
CA PHE A 146 19.82 -0.81 -16.33
C PHE A 146 19.28 -1.37 -17.65
N GLN A 147 19.71 -2.57 -18.03
CA GLN A 147 19.30 -3.31 -19.21
C GLN A 147 18.83 -4.73 -18.85
N ILE A 148 18.16 -5.43 -19.77
CA ILE A 148 17.66 -6.79 -19.52
C ILE A 148 18.77 -7.83 -19.72
N GLU A 149 19.72 -7.52 -20.60
CA GLU A 149 20.84 -8.37 -20.97
C GLU A 149 21.85 -8.47 -19.83
N ALA A 150 22.01 -9.70 -19.32
CA ALA A 150 22.90 -9.97 -18.19
C ALA A 150 24.36 -10.19 -18.58
N THR A 151 24.67 -10.23 -19.89
CA THR A 151 26.03 -10.46 -20.40
C THR A 151 26.61 -9.20 -21.01
N PHE A 152 27.77 -8.80 -20.49
CA PHE A 152 28.57 -7.68 -20.99
C PHE A 152 29.80 -8.24 -21.70
N THR A 153 30.06 -7.79 -22.92
CA THR A 153 31.10 -8.38 -23.78
C THR A 153 32.15 -7.36 -24.19
N ASN A 154 33.31 -7.85 -24.64
CA ASN A 154 34.42 -7.05 -25.15
C ASN A 154 34.95 -6.01 -24.14
N LEU A 155 34.98 -6.40 -22.87
CA LEU A 155 35.49 -5.57 -21.78
C LEU A 155 37.03 -5.71 -21.69
N PRO A 156 37.79 -4.60 -21.69
CA PRO A 156 39.23 -4.63 -21.42
C PRO A 156 39.55 -5.11 -20.00
N ALA A 157 40.82 -5.39 -19.73
CA ALA A 157 41.28 -5.67 -18.37
C ALA A 157 40.94 -4.50 -17.43
N GLY A 158 40.37 -4.82 -16.28
CA GLY A 158 39.80 -3.82 -15.36
C GLY A 158 38.92 -4.43 -14.28
N THR A 159 38.53 -3.58 -13.33
CA THR A 159 37.52 -3.91 -12.31
C THR A 159 36.21 -3.23 -12.70
N TYR A 160 35.14 -4.02 -12.72
CA TYR A 160 33.80 -3.60 -13.12
C TYR A 160 32.84 -3.74 -11.96
N LYS A 161 32.07 -2.69 -11.69
CA LYS A 161 30.98 -2.74 -10.70
C LYS A 161 29.73 -3.23 -11.39
N MET A 162 29.34 -4.47 -11.09
CA MET A 162 28.12 -5.07 -11.60
C MET A 162 26.98 -4.76 -10.64
N SER A 163 25.84 -4.33 -11.18
CA SER A 163 24.62 -4.08 -10.41
C SER A 163 23.48 -4.92 -10.96
N VAL A 164 22.61 -5.39 -10.08
CA VAL A 164 21.31 -5.96 -10.44
C VAL A 164 20.22 -5.26 -9.67
N LYS A 165 19.10 -5.02 -10.35
CA LYS A 165 17.89 -4.41 -9.81
C LYS A 165 16.68 -5.29 -10.08
N ASP A 166 15.86 -5.50 -9.06
CA ASP A 166 14.60 -6.25 -9.15
C ASP A 166 13.38 -5.33 -9.40
N ASP A 167 12.19 -5.91 -9.53
CA ASP A 167 10.93 -5.21 -9.82
C ASP A 167 10.40 -4.40 -8.61
N LEU A 168 10.92 -4.68 -7.40
CA LEU A 168 10.66 -3.85 -6.21
C LEU A 168 11.65 -2.67 -6.12
N GLY A 169 12.57 -2.53 -7.06
CA GLY A 169 13.55 -1.45 -7.11
C GLY A 169 14.79 -1.68 -6.24
N CYS A 170 14.95 -2.87 -5.67
CA CYS A 170 16.10 -3.21 -4.83
C CYS A 170 17.34 -3.38 -5.68
N VAL A 171 18.45 -2.74 -5.28
CA VAL A 171 19.71 -2.80 -6.02
C VAL A 171 20.77 -3.49 -5.18
N THR A 172 21.44 -4.47 -5.76
CA THR A 172 22.62 -5.14 -5.18
C THR A 172 23.79 -5.07 -6.15
N THR A 173 25.01 -4.96 -5.61
CA THR A 173 26.22 -4.82 -6.43
C THR A 173 27.27 -5.86 -6.06
N THR A 174 28.12 -6.21 -7.02
CA THR A 174 29.35 -6.98 -6.82
C THR A 174 30.42 -6.47 -7.78
N ASP A 175 31.67 -6.58 -7.38
CA ASP A 175 32.78 -6.29 -8.29
C ASP A 175 33.16 -7.56 -9.07
N ALA A 176 33.56 -7.39 -10.33
CA ALA A 176 34.09 -8.42 -11.21
C ALA A 176 35.39 -7.92 -11.84
N ILE A 177 36.41 -8.78 -11.91
CA ILE A 177 37.76 -8.39 -12.35
C ILE A 177 38.14 -9.18 -13.59
N ILE A 178 38.44 -8.47 -14.68
CA ILE A 178 39.09 -9.01 -15.87
C ILE A 178 40.59 -8.71 -15.76
N GLY A 179 41.40 -9.76 -15.82
CA GLY A 179 42.86 -9.70 -15.74
C GLY A 179 43.57 -9.46 -17.07
#